data_AF-A0A353N6Z4-F1
#
_entry.id   AF-A0A353N6Z4-F1
#
_cell.length_a   1.000
_cell.length_b   1.000
_cell.length_c   1.000
_cell.angle_alpha   90.00
_cell.angle_beta   90.00
_cell.angle_gamma   90.00
#
_symmetry.space_group_name_H-M   'P 1'
#
loop_
_entity.id
_entity.type
_entity.pdbx_description
1 polymer ?
#
loop_
_entity_poly.entity_id
_entity_poly.type
_entity_poly.pdbx_seq_one_letter_code
_entity_poly.pdbx_strand_id
1 'polypeptide(L)'
;MRRLLWIMLLVVILVGGQVLAAGDVLRMYTALDTNEAKIYIEAFEKDTGIKVEWVRMSAGEVLTRLRAEAKNPQVSLWFGGPSQEFIAAKELGLLIPYESPVGKPFLKGNLKDPDHIWTGFYF
;
A
#
# COMPACT_ATOMS: atom_id res chain seq x y z
N MET A 1 47.98 14.10 -18.57
CA MET A 1 47.16 12.91 -18.21
C MET A 1 46.70 12.94 -16.75
N ARG A 2 47.59 13.02 -15.74
CA ARG A 2 47.18 13.12 -14.31
C ARG A 2 46.19 14.26 -14.00
N ARG A 3 46.39 15.47 -14.53
CA ARG A 3 45.47 16.61 -14.30
C ARG A 3 44.06 16.43 -14.88
N LEU A 4 43.94 15.72 -16.00
CA LEU A 4 42.65 15.38 -16.62
C LEU A 4 41.90 14.30 -15.81
N LEU A 5 42.64 13.35 -15.23
CA LEU A 5 42.09 12.33 -14.33
C LEU A 5 41.51 12.94 -13.04
N TRP A 6 42.16 13.96 -12.46
CA TRP A 6 41.64 14.65 -11.27
C TRP A 6 40.37 15.47 -11.56
N ILE A 7 40.27 16.09 -12.74
CA ILE A 7 39.08 16.85 -13.15
C ILE A 7 37.91 15.91 -13.44
N MET A 8 38.14 14.76 -14.09
CA MET A 8 37.10 13.73 -14.25
C MET A 8 36.62 13.18 -12.89
N LEU A 9 37.53 12.95 -11.94
CA LEU A 9 37.16 12.47 -10.61
C LEU A 9 36.28 13.48 -9.84
N LEU A 10 36.59 14.78 -9.96
CA LEU A 10 35.81 15.86 -9.36
C LEU A 10 34.41 16.03 -9.99
N VAL A 11 34.26 15.82 -11.30
CA VAL A 11 32.96 15.88 -11.98
C VAL A 11 32.07 14.69 -11.60
N VAL A 12 32.64 13.49 -11.41
CA VAL A 12 31.88 12.31 -10.96
C VAL A 12 31.34 12.49 -9.53
N ILE A 13 32.09 13.16 -8.65
CA ILE A 13 31.65 13.46 -7.27
C ILE A 13 30.53 14.50 -7.25
N LEU A 14 30.52 15.47 -8.18
CA LEU A 14 29.51 16.53 -8.21
C LEU A 14 28.15 16.07 -8.77
N VAL A 15 28.10 15.00 -9.58
CA VAL A 15 26.86 14.45 -10.16
C VAL A 15 26.24 13.35 -9.29
N GLY A 16 27.01 12.70 -8.41
CA GLY A 16 26.53 11.60 -7.57
C GLY A 16 25.73 12.00 -6.32
N GLY A 17 25.51 13.30 -6.08
CA GLY A 17 25.12 13.83 -4.76
C GLY A 17 23.72 14.42 -4.65
N GLN A 18 22.72 13.92 -5.39
CA GLN A 18 21.31 14.26 -5.14
C GLN A 18 20.40 13.07 -5.50
N VAL A 19 20.57 11.92 -4.82
CA VAL A 19 19.43 11.00 -4.68
C VAL A 19 18.48 11.68 -3.70
N LEU A 20 17.59 12.54 -4.21
CA LEU A 20 16.39 12.87 -3.46
C LEU A 20 15.72 11.53 -3.17
N ALA A 21 15.67 11.16 -1.89
CA ALA A 21 14.86 10.03 -1.47
C ALA A 21 13.44 10.33 -1.98
N ALA A 22 13.05 9.67 -3.07
CA ALA A 22 11.67 9.69 -3.50
C ALA A 22 10.89 9.13 -2.32
N GLY A 23 10.08 9.96 -1.67
CA GLY A 23 9.29 9.52 -0.52
C GLY A 23 8.50 8.28 -0.89
N ASP A 24 8.39 7.33 0.03
CA ASP A 24 7.66 6.10 -0.21
C ASP A 24 6.23 6.43 -0.65
N VAL A 25 5.79 5.85 -1.76
CA VAL A 25 4.42 5.97 -2.27
C VAL A 25 3.66 4.71 -1.93
N LEU A 26 2.57 4.84 -1.18
CA LEU A 26 1.65 3.75 -0.89
C LEU A 26 0.77 3.49 -2.12
N ARG A 27 0.85 2.29 -2.69
CA ARG A 27 -0.03 1.87 -3.79
C ARG A 27 -1.18 1.03 -3.26
N MET A 28 -2.40 1.40 -3.61
CA MET A 28 -3.60 0.85 -3.01
C MET A 28 -4.72 0.55 -4.02
N TYR A 29 -5.40 -0.57 -3.83
CA TYR A 29 -6.75 -0.76 -4.38
C TYR A 29 -7.79 -0.50 -3.29
N THR A 30 -8.89 0.16 -3.65
CA THR A 30 -9.99 0.39 -2.71
C THR A 30 -11.33 0.00 -3.32
N ALA A 31 -12.19 -0.57 -2.47
CA ALA A 31 -13.58 -0.89 -2.81
C ALA A 31 -14.60 0.05 -2.14
N LEU A 32 -14.14 1.09 -1.44
CA LEU A 32 -15.00 2.13 -0.90
C LEU A 32 -15.64 2.98 -2.02
N ASP A 33 -16.65 3.77 -1.64
CA ASP A 33 -17.06 4.90 -2.47
C ASP A 33 -15.89 5.86 -2.66
N THR A 34 -15.80 6.47 -3.84
CA THR A 34 -14.70 7.37 -4.20
C THR A 34 -14.62 8.59 -3.27
N ASN A 35 -15.76 9.14 -2.84
CA ASN A 35 -15.77 10.30 -1.95
C ASN A 35 -15.35 9.92 -0.53
N GLU A 36 -15.74 8.72 -0.08
CA GLU A 36 -15.32 8.19 1.22
C GLU A 36 -13.82 7.87 1.24
N ALA A 37 -13.30 7.17 0.22
CA ALA A 37 -11.89 6.81 0.12
C ALA A 37 -10.98 8.05 0.23
N LYS A 38 -11.37 9.16 -0.43
CA LYS A 38 -10.61 10.42 -0.38
C LYS A 38 -10.47 10.97 1.03
N ILE A 39 -11.52 10.89 1.86
CA ILE A 39 -11.47 11.40 3.24
C ILE A 39 -10.34 10.71 4.03
N TYR A 40 -10.26 9.37 3.96
CA TYR A 40 -9.22 8.62 4.65
C TYR A 40 -7.83 8.86 4.05
N ILE A 41 -7.72 8.86 2.72
CA ILE A 41 -6.46 9.06 2.01
C ILE A 41 -5.88 10.44 2.31
N GLU A 42 -6.66 11.51 2.18
CA GLU A 42 -6.21 12.87 2.43
C GLU A 42 -5.79 13.07 3.89
N ALA A 43 -6.52 12.48 4.84
CA ALA A 43 -6.14 12.49 6.24
C ALA A 43 -4.80 11.78 6.48
N PHE A 44 -4.60 10.59 5.89
CA PHE A 44 -3.36 9.83 5.97
C PHE A 44 -2.18 10.58 5.33
N GLU A 45 -2.35 11.12 4.13
CA GLU A 45 -1.30 11.90 3.46
C GLU A 45 -0.91 13.13 4.28
N LYS A 46 -1.88 13.82 4.89
CA LYS A 46 -1.64 14.99 5.74
C LYS A 46 -0.89 14.65 7.02
N ASP A 47 -1.22 13.54 7.66
CA ASP A 47 -0.62 13.13 8.94
C ASP A 47 0.80 12.57 8.77
N THR A 48 1.04 11.83 7.67
CA THR A 48 2.28 11.08 7.48
C THR A 48 3.23 11.68 6.44
N GLY A 49 2.72 12.52 5.53
CA GLY A 49 3.45 12.98 4.35
C GLY A 49 3.64 11.92 3.25
N ILE A 50 3.19 10.68 3.47
CA ILE A 50 3.26 9.59 2.49
C ILE A 50 2.20 9.81 1.42
N LYS A 51 2.58 9.74 0.14
CA LYS A 51 1.64 9.85 -0.98
C LYS A 51 0.95 8.52 -1.26
N VAL A 52 -0.32 8.58 -1.64
CA VAL A 52 -1.11 7.40 -1.97
C VAL A 52 -1.51 7.42 -3.45
N GLU A 53 -1.00 6.46 -4.20
CA GLU A 53 -1.48 6.13 -5.54
C GLU A 53 -2.55 5.05 -5.42
N TRP A 54 -3.76 5.33 -5.91
CA TRP A 54 -4.88 4.41 -5.69
C TRP A 54 -5.77 4.23 -6.90
N VAL A 55 -6.38 3.04 -6.98
CA VAL A 55 -7.40 2.72 -7.97
C VAL A 55 -8.64 2.23 -7.24
N ARG A 56 -9.78 2.84 -7.58
CA ARG A 56 -11.09 2.41 -7.07
C ARG A 56 -11.71 1.37 -8.00
N MET A 57 -12.17 0.26 -7.45
CA MET A 57 -12.91 -0.81 -8.16
C MET A 57 -14.00 -1.37 -7.23
N SER A 58 -14.90 -2.22 -7.72
CA SER A 58 -15.73 -3.05 -6.83
C SER A 58 -14.88 -4.12 -6.12
N ALA A 59 -15.34 -4.65 -5.00
CA ALA A 59 -14.59 -5.67 -4.24
C ALA A 59 -14.31 -6.94 -5.09
N GLY A 60 -15.28 -7.38 -5.89
CA GLY A 60 -15.10 -8.52 -6.81
C GLY A 60 -14.09 -8.26 -7.92
N GLU A 61 -14.01 -7.01 -8.43
CA GLU A 61 -12.97 -6.61 -9.38
C GLU A 61 -11.59 -6.56 -8.74
N VAL A 62 -11.47 -6.05 -7.49
CA VAL A 62 -10.21 -6.08 -6.74
C VAL A 62 -9.74 -7.53 -6.57
N LEU A 63 -10.62 -8.45 -6.13
CA LEU A 63 -10.30 -9.86 -6.00
C LEU A 63 -9.81 -10.46 -7.32
N THR A 64 -10.53 -10.20 -8.40
CA THR A 64 -10.18 -10.70 -9.75
C THR A 64 -8.80 -10.18 -10.17
N ARG A 65 -8.53 -8.91 -9.92
CA ARG A 65 -7.26 -8.27 -10.27
C ARG A 65 -6.09 -8.80 -9.43
N LEU A 66 -6.28 -8.96 -8.12
CA LEU A 66 -5.25 -9.56 -7.25
C LEU A 66 -4.90 -10.98 -7.67
N ARG A 67 -5.87 -11.79 -8.13
CA ARG A 67 -5.59 -13.11 -8.71
C ARG A 67 -4.70 -13.01 -9.96
N ALA A 68 -4.99 -12.07 -10.85
CA ALA A 68 -4.20 -11.85 -12.05
C ALA A 68 -2.78 -11.35 -11.75
N GLU A 69 -2.64 -10.51 -10.71
CA GLU A 69 -1.38 -9.90 -10.30
C GLU A 69 -0.61 -10.75 -9.25
N ALA A 70 -1.09 -11.93 -8.86
CA ALA A 70 -0.55 -12.71 -7.73
C ALA A 70 0.97 -13.01 -7.83
N LYS A 71 1.50 -13.18 -9.06
CA LYS A 71 2.94 -13.41 -9.29
C LYS A 71 3.77 -12.13 -9.40
N ASN A 72 3.11 -10.98 -9.54
CA ASN A 72 3.73 -9.66 -9.65
C ASN A 72 2.80 -8.59 -9.04
N PRO A 73 2.66 -8.53 -7.71
CA PRO A 73 1.74 -7.61 -7.05
C PRO A 73 2.05 -6.15 -7.42
N GLN A 74 1.02 -5.37 -7.77
CA GLN A 74 1.16 -3.95 -8.15
C GLN A 74 0.83 -2.98 -7.00
N VAL A 75 0.14 -3.45 -5.97
CA VAL A 75 -0.26 -2.68 -4.80
C VAL A 75 0.17 -3.39 -3.52
N SER A 76 0.31 -2.63 -2.45
CA SER A 76 0.63 -3.14 -1.11
C SER A 76 -0.56 -3.16 -0.17
N LEU A 77 -1.68 -2.52 -0.54
CA LEU A 77 -2.88 -2.46 0.28
C LEU A 77 -4.16 -2.65 -0.54
N TRP A 78 -5.06 -3.49 -0.04
CA TRP A 78 -6.48 -3.47 -0.38
C TRP A 78 -7.26 -2.86 0.77
N PHE A 79 -7.95 -1.75 0.52
CA PHE A 79 -8.69 -1.00 1.51
C PHE A 79 -10.21 -1.02 1.29
N GLY A 80 -10.95 -1.48 2.29
CA GLY A 80 -12.41 -1.49 2.31
C GLY A 80 -13.06 -2.51 1.37
N GLY A 81 -14.39 -2.59 1.46
CA GLY A 81 -15.22 -3.61 0.84
C GLY A 81 -15.78 -4.61 1.85
N PRO A 82 -16.69 -5.49 1.40
CA PRO A 82 -17.29 -6.52 2.25
C PRO A 82 -16.24 -7.56 2.67
N SER A 83 -16.39 -8.12 3.87
CA SER A 83 -15.50 -9.18 4.38
C SER A 83 -15.45 -10.43 3.49
N GLN A 84 -16.52 -10.70 2.74
CA GLN A 84 -16.69 -11.90 1.93
C GLN A 84 -15.58 -12.06 0.90
N GLU A 85 -15.21 -10.97 0.21
CA GLU A 85 -14.14 -11.01 -0.78
C GLU A 85 -12.75 -11.14 -0.13
N PHE A 86 -12.53 -10.59 1.07
CA PHE A 86 -11.28 -10.81 1.80
C PHE A 86 -11.13 -12.26 2.29
N ILE A 87 -12.23 -12.90 2.70
CA ILE A 87 -12.26 -14.32 3.06
C ILE A 87 -11.90 -15.17 1.83
N ALA A 88 -12.51 -14.90 0.68
CA ALA A 88 -12.15 -15.58 -0.57
C ALA A 88 -10.68 -15.34 -0.98
N ALA A 89 -10.17 -14.11 -0.81
CA ALA A 89 -8.78 -13.79 -1.10
C ALA A 89 -7.79 -14.56 -0.20
N LYS A 90 -8.16 -14.76 1.08
CA LYS A 90 -7.41 -15.60 2.01
C LYS A 90 -7.35 -17.05 1.55
N GLU A 91 -8.49 -17.64 1.18
CA GLU A 91 -8.55 -19.03 0.70
C GLU A 91 -7.67 -19.26 -0.54
N LEU A 92 -7.48 -18.21 -1.35
CA LEU A 92 -6.63 -18.22 -2.54
C LEU A 92 -5.15 -17.84 -2.25
N GLY A 93 -4.80 -17.51 -1.01
CA GLY A 93 -3.44 -17.13 -0.62
C GLY A 93 -2.96 -15.80 -1.23
N LEU A 94 -3.88 -14.87 -1.49
CA LEU A 94 -3.58 -13.60 -2.17
C LEU A 94 -3.17 -12.47 -1.21
N LEU A 95 -3.39 -12.67 0.09
CA LEU A 95 -3.14 -11.70 1.14
C LEU A 95 -2.19 -12.30 2.17
N ILE A 96 -1.43 -11.44 2.84
CA ILE A 96 -0.49 -11.82 3.89
C ILE A 96 -1.00 -11.36 5.26
N PRO A 97 -0.62 -12.06 6.35
CA PRO A 97 -1.00 -11.62 7.69
C PRO A 97 -0.33 -10.29 8.04
N TYR A 98 -1.09 -9.38 8.64
CA TYR A 98 -0.57 -8.12 9.17
C TYR A 98 -1.26 -7.73 10.47
N GLU A 99 -0.45 -7.57 11.53
CA GLU A 99 -0.90 -7.08 12.83
C GLU A 99 -0.48 -5.63 13.02
N SER A 100 -1.47 -4.72 13.00
CA SER A 100 -1.23 -3.31 13.25
C SER A 100 -0.86 -3.06 14.73
N PRO A 101 0.21 -2.29 15.01
CA PRO A 101 0.58 -1.94 16.39
C PRO A 101 -0.45 -1.03 17.08
N VAL A 102 -1.27 -0.32 16.30
CA VAL A 102 -2.31 0.60 16.80
C VAL A 102 -3.71 -0.02 16.84
N GLY A 103 -3.92 -1.19 16.22
CA GLY A 103 -5.25 -1.79 16.00
C GLY A 103 -5.88 -2.53 17.19
N LYS A 104 -5.15 -2.79 18.27
CA LYS A 104 -5.66 -3.58 19.41
C LYS A 104 -6.95 -3.04 20.09
N PRO A 105 -7.21 -1.72 20.19
CA PRO A 105 -8.38 -1.21 20.90
C PRO A 105 -9.72 -1.35 20.15
N PHE A 106 -9.72 -1.43 18.81
CA PHE A 106 -10.93 -1.30 17.98
C PHE A 106 -11.46 -2.63 17.43
N LEU A 107 -10.64 -3.68 17.45
CA LEU A 107 -10.95 -4.98 16.88
C LEU A 107 -11.53 -5.92 17.94
N LYS A 108 -12.83 -5.79 18.21
CA LYS A 108 -13.55 -6.70 19.11
C LYS A 108 -14.30 -7.77 18.32
N GLY A 109 -14.30 -9.00 18.83
CA GLY A 109 -15.10 -10.10 18.29
C GLY A 109 -14.76 -10.46 16.85
N ASN A 110 -15.79 -10.65 16.02
CA ASN A 110 -15.70 -11.21 14.67
C ASN A 110 -15.36 -10.18 13.58
N LEU A 111 -14.82 -9.01 13.95
CA LEU A 111 -14.49 -7.93 13.01
C LEU A 111 -13.09 -8.07 12.40
N LYS A 112 -12.45 -9.22 12.56
CA LYS A 112 -11.13 -9.51 11.98
C LYS A 112 -10.99 -11.00 11.68
N ASP A 113 -10.06 -11.31 10.80
CA ASP A 113 -9.60 -12.67 10.61
C ASP A 113 -8.75 -13.13 11.82
N PRO A 114 -8.95 -14.36 12.35
CA PRO A 114 -8.12 -14.90 13.42
C PRO A 114 -6.63 -15.03 13.05
N ASP A 115 -6.34 -15.23 11.76
CA ASP A 115 -4.97 -15.35 11.24
C ASP A 115 -4.43 -14.00 10.74
N HIS A 116 -5.12 -12.90 11.06
CA HIS A 116 -4.71 -11.53 10.74
C HIS A 116 -4.55 -11.22 9.25
N ILE A 117 -5.23 -11.98 8.38
CA ILE A 117 -5.18 -11.78 6.92
C ILE A 117 -5.98 -10.54 6.49
N TRP A 118 -7.04 -10.21 7.23
CA TRP A 118 -7.82 -9.00 7.01
C TRP A 118 -8.37 -8.47 8.33
N THR A 119 -8.69 -7.18 8.35
CA THR A 119 -9.15 -6.46 9.54
C THR A 119 -10.27 -5.49 9.14
N GLY A 120 -11.43 -5.63 9.77
CA GLY A 120 -12.54 -4.70 9.63
C GLY A 120 -12.32 -3.44 10.47
N PHE A 121 -12.76 -2.29 9.96
CA PHE A 121 -12.58 -0.99 10.63
C PHE A 121 -13.83 -0.09 10.57
N TYR A 122 -14.90 -0.55 9.92
CA TYR A 122 -16.17 0.16 9.76
C TYR A 122 -17.30 -0.86 9.50
N PHE A 123 -18.55 -0.42 9.58
CA PHE A 123 -19.76 -1.24 9.39
C PHE A 123 -20.75 -0.57 8.45
#